data_AF-A0A9W4WIT2-F1
#
_entry.id   AF-A0A9W4WIT2-F1
#
_cell.length_a   1.000
_cell.length_b   1.000
_cell.length_c   1.000
_cell.angle_alpha   90.00
_cell.angle_beta   90.00
_cell.angle_gamma   90.00
#
_symmetry.space_group_name_H-M   'P 1'
#
loop_
_entity.id
_entity.type
_entity.pdbx_description
1 polymer ?
#
loop_
_entity_poly.entity_id
_entity_poly.type
_entity_poly.pdbx_seq_one_letter_code
_entity_poly.pdbx_strand_id
1 'polypeptide(L)'
;MVKAQEFIERKFYKHVNEIISLKDDLEGHLDLSEYPNLTKIDFGYNSRLTSLKLTHSNRITWMSLPDTGIDNFNFMAETPNIHTICLPITEGVSNYDYIAKALRETIESENPNSTRSRNNDNSQRIKELEQLFAIVQEENQSLQGQIQQKQQDISDQQSQINELSNISFPNNPYNFIKLKQDISRLKIQELAPQVRNESTKLVELITKAKSKAGNFSSIVDLTLETQKQIVKNNETPQQYILSGKMEAYQTILSSNLVDEELQNILNKQTEVLDLEEHLESLRQNLNK
;
A
#
# COMPACT_ATOMS: atom_id res chain seq x y z
N MET A 1 38.55 -36.44 30.61
CA MET A 1 38.00 -36.85 29.32
C MET A 1 36.50 -36.76 29.37
N VAL A 2 35.92 -35.98 28.47
CA VAL A 2 34.48 -35.73 28.41
C VAL A 2 34.01 -36.00 27.00
N LYS A 3 32.93 -36.77 26.84
CA LYS A 3 32.32 -36.98 25.53
C LYS A 3 31.89 -35.63 24.95
N ALA A 4 32.35 -35.33 23.73
CA ALA A 4 32.14 -34.03 23.09
C ALA A 4 30.65 -33.66 23.01
N GLN A 5 29.79 -34.58 22.54
CA GLN A 5 28.36 -34.32 22.38
C GLN A 5 27.67 -33.97 23.71
N GLU A 6 27.87 -34.80 24.73
CA GLU A 6 27.25 -34.63 26.06
C GLU A 6 27.70 -33.29 26.71
N PHE A 7 28.97 -32.91 26.51
CA PHE A 7 29.49 -31.65 26.99
C PHE A 7 28.79 -30.45 26.33
N ILE A 8 28.65 -30.49 25.01
CA ILE A 8 28.07 -29.39 24.23
C ILE A 8 26.58 -29.22 24.51
N GLU A 9 25.82 -30.31 24.57
CA GLU A 9 24.40 -30.28 24.90
C GLU A 9 24.11 -29.77 26.31
N ARG A 10 25.00 -30.03 27.26
CA ARG A 10 24.88 -29.53 28.63
C ARG A 10 25.25 -28.05 28.77
N LYS A 11 26.23 -27.57 27.99
CA LYS A 11 26.83 -26.25 28.18
C LYS A 11 26.22 -25.17 27.28
N PHE A 12 25.67 -25.53 26.12
CA PHE A 12 25.22 -24.56 25.11
C PHE A 12 23.77 -24.79 24.67
N TYR A 13 22.99 -23.71 24.64
CA TYR A 13 21.63 -23.69 24.10
C TYR A 13 21.61 -23.79 22.57
N LYS A 14 20.55 -24.37 21.99
CA LYS A 14 20.41 -24.65 20.55
C LYS A 14 20.51 -23.41 19.65
N HIS A 15 20.19 -22.22 20.16
CA HIS A 15 20.21 -20.97 19.38
C HIS A 15 21.47 -20.12 19.58
N VAL A 16 22.56 -20.69 20.09
CA VAL A 16 23.82 -19.97 20.27
C VAL A 16 24.46 -19.63 18.92
N ASN A 17 25.13 -18.47 18.86
CA ASN A 17 25.88 -18.05 17.67
C ASN A 17 27.33 -18.55 17.69
N GLU A 18 27.88 -18.85 18.86
CA GLU A 18 29.28 -19.24 19.03
C GLU A 18 29.43 -20.40 20.01
N ILE A 19 30.30 -21.35 19.68
CA ILE A 19 30.70 -22.44 20.58
C ILE A 19 32.23 -22.43 20.68
N ILE A 20 32.73 -22.18 21.89
CA ILE A 20 34.16 -22.14 22.19
C ILE A 20 34.42 -23.11 23.34
N SER A 21 35.24 -24.13 23.07
CA SER A 21 35.58 -25.19 24.01
C SER A 21 37.04 -25.60 23.83
N LEU A 22 37.93 -24.81 24.44
CA LEU A 22 39.37 -24.99 24.35
C LEU A 22 39.86 -25.84 25.53
N LYS A 23 40.66 -26.88 25.25
CA LYS A 23 41.32 -27.69 26.30
C LYS A 23 40.33 -28.33 27.31
N ASP A 24 39.11 -28.61 26.89
CA ASP A 24 38.09 -29.26 27.73
C ASP A 24 38.25 -30.79 27.75
N ASP A 25 39.30 -31.32 27.11
CA ASP A 25 39.60 -32.76 26.96
C ASP A 25 38.41 -33.52 26.33
N LEU A 26 37.86 -32.90 25.28
CA LEU A 26 36.75 -33.45 24.51
C LEU A 26 37.22 -34.65 23.70
N GLU A 27 36.38 -35.71 23.66
CA GLU A 27 36.64 -36.90 22.86
C GLU A 27 35.47 -37.30 21.95
N GLY A 28 35.81 -38.07 20.92
CA GLY A 28 34.86 -38.78 20.07
C GLY A 28 34.29 -37.93 18.93
N HIS A 29 33.01 -38.18 18.61
CA HIS A 29 32.30 -37.57 17.51
C HIS A 29 31.43 -36.40 18.00
N LEU A 30 31.47 -35.27 17.29
CA LEU A 30 30.65 -34.10 17.58
C LEU A 30 29.72 -33.77 16.41
N ASP A 31 28.41 -33.73 16.66
CA ASP A 31 27.38 -33.34 15.69
C ASP A 31 26.75 -32.01 16.13
N LEU A 32 27.02 -30.95 15.37
CA LEU A 32 26.47 -29.61 15.60
C LEU A 32 25.29 -29.27 14.68
N SER A 33 24.68 -30.26 14.01
CA SER A 33 23.57 -30.03 13.08
C SER A 33 22.35 -29.37 13.75
N GLU A 34 22.23 -29.53 15.07
CA GLU A 34 21.15 -28.97 15.89
C GLU A 34 21.37 -27.50 16.31
N TYR A 35 22.42 -26.83 15.82
CA TYR A 35 22.78 -25.45 16.17
C TYR A 35 22.67 -24.52 14.94
N PRO A 36 21.46 -24.16 14.49
CA PRO A 36 21.23 -23.52 13.18
C PRO A 36 21.75 -22.07 13.08
N ASN A 37 22.06 -21.43 14.20
CA ASN A 37 22.53 -20.03 14.24
C ASN A 37 24.05 -19.91 14.36
N LEU A 38 24.77 -21.02 14.38
CA LEU A 38 26.19 -21.05 14.65
C LEU A 38 26.98 -20.32 13.55
N THR A 39 27.68 -19.25 13.93
CA THR A 39 28.56 -18.47 13.07
C THR A 39 30.04 -18.72 13.36
N LYS A 40 30.37 -19.18 14.58
CA LYS A 40 31.74 -19.37 15.04
C LYS A 40 31.91 -20.64 15.87
N ILE A 41 32.95 -21.42 15.57
CA ILE A 41 33.35 -22.54 16.43
C ILE A 41 34.85 -22.54 16.72
N ASP A 42 35.21 -22.87 17.96
CA ASP A 42 36.59 -23.11 18.38
C ASP A 42 36.68 -24.35 19.26
N PHE A 43 37.31 -25.40 18.74
CA PHE A 43 37.56 -26.65 19.45
C PHE A 43 39.05 -26.95 19.59
N GLY A 44 39.88 -25.91 19.54
CA GLY A 44 41.33 -26.05 19.67
C GLY A 44 41.78 -26.85 20.91
N TYR A 45 42.86 -27.60 20.75
CA TYR A 45 43.51 -28.38 21.82
C TYR A 45 42.64 -29.49 22.42
N ASN A 46 41.80 -30.12 21.59
CA ASN A 46 41.05 -31.33 21.95
C ASN A 46 41.51 -32.50 21.08
N SER A 47 42.70 -33.03 21.38
CA SER A 47 43.38 -34.05 20.54
C SER A 47 42.62 -35.37 20.37
N ARG A 48 41.61 -35.62 21.21
CA ARG A 48 40.75 -36.81 21.17
C ARG A 48 39.42 -36.58 20.45
N LEU A 49 39.13 -35.36 20.01
CA LEU A 49 38.00 -35.07 19.14
C LEU A 49 38.34 -35.55 17.73
N THR A 50 37.67 -36.60 17.26
CA THR A 50 38.05 -37.31 16.02
C THR A 50 37.13 -37.03 14.84
N SER A 51 35.94 -36.48 15.06
CA SER A 51 35.09 -36.03 13.94
C SER A 51 34.21 -34.85 14.29
N LEU A 52 33.84 -34.12 13.24
CA LEU A 52 32.92 -32.99 13.31
C LEU A 52 31.89 -33.08 12.19
N LYS A 53 30.62 -32.90 12.52
CA LYS A 53 29.52 -32.81 11.56
C LYS A 53 28.80 -31.48 11.74
N LEU A 54 28.58 -30.77 10.63
CA LEU A 54 28.08 -29.39 10.58
C LEU A 54 26.85 -29.26 9.68
N THR A 55 26.09 -30.33 9.48
CA THR A 55 24.99 -30.36 8.52
C THR A 55 23.96 -29.29 8.89
N HIS A 56 23.67 -28.38 7.95
CA HIS A 56 22.80 -27.18 8.10
C HIS A 56 23.41 -25.95 8.80
N SER A 57 24.68 -26.00 9.22
CA SER A 57 25.39 -24.84 9.79
C SER A 57 25.99 -23.95 8.70
N ASN A 58 25.17 -23.54 7.73
CA ASN A 58 25.60 -22.72 6.59
C ASN A 58 25.98 -21.28 6.98
N ARG A 59 25.86 -20.90 8.26
CA ARG A 59 26.19 -19.57 8.78
C ARG A 59 27.60 -19.47 9.36
N ILE A 60 28.32 -20.58 9.48
CA ILE A 60 29.67 -20.57 10.03
C ILE A 60 30.59 -19.75 9.11
N THR A 61 31.17 -18.69 9.65
CA THR A 61 32.14 -17.83 8.96
C THR A 61 33.56 -18.01 9.49
N TRP A 62 33.70 -18.53 10.71
CA TRP A 62 34.99 -18.73 11.37
C TRP A 62 35.06 -20.07 12.10
N MET A 63 36.15 -20.80 11.91
CA MET A 63 36.36 -22.11 12.49
C MET A 63 37.81 -22.29 12.95
N SER A 64 38.02 -22.81 14.16
CA SER A 64 39.33 -23.14 14.69
C SER A 64 39.34 -24.53 15.29
N LEU A 65 40.18 -25.41 14.74
CA LEU A 65 40.34 -26.81 15.11
C LEU A 65 41.82 -27.22 15.37
N PRO A 66 42.73 -26.33 15.83
CA PRO A 66 44.13 -26.70 16.04
C PRO A 66 44.24 -27.83 17.07
N ASP A 67 45.23 -28.71 16.93
CA ASP A 67 45.50 -29.81 17.86
C ASP A 67 44.26 -30.67 18.21
N THR A 68 43.42 -30.95 17.21
CA THR A 68 42.35 -31.96 17.29
C THR A 68 42.74 -33.24 16.56
N GLY A 69 42.03 -34.33 16.82
CA GLY A 69 42.20 -35.62 16.14
C GLY A 69 41.39 -35.76 14.85
N ILE A 70 40.82 -34.67 14.33
CA ILE A 70 39.96 -34.66 13.13
C ILE A 70 40.84 -34.84 11.88
N ASP A 71 40.58 -35.88 11.11
CA ASP A 71 41.32 -36.22 9.88
C ASP A 71 40.45 -36.28 8.61
N ASN A 72 39.14 -36.12 8.78
CA ASN A 72 38.12 -36.07 7.73
C ASN A 72 37.46 -34.69 7.71
N PHE A 73 37.52 -34.03 6.55
CA PHE A 73 37.05 -32.66 6.35
C PHE A 73 35.82 -32.57 5.43
N ASN A 74 35.08 -33.66 5.25
CA ASN A 74 33.88 -33.67 4.39
C ASN A 74 32.84 -32.62 4.80
N PHE A 75 32.82 -32.21 6.08
CA PHE A 75 31.96 -31.14 6.56
C PHE A 75 32.22 -29.78 5.87
N MET A 76 33.38 -29.57 5.25
CA MET A 76 33.70 -28.33 4.54
C MET A 76 32.77 -28.09 3.35
N ALA A 77 32.33 -29.16 2.67
CA ALA A 77 31.37 -29.07 1.56
C ALA A 77 30.01 -28.52 2.03
N GLU A 78 29.68 -28.66 3.31
CA GLU A 78 28.42 -28.22 3.91
C GLU A 78 28.49 -26.77 4.46
N THR A 79 29.67 -26.15 4.44
CA THR A 79 29.94 -24.83 5.03
C THR A 79 30.52 -23.83 4.02
N PRO A 80 29.74 -23.41 3.00
CA PRO A 80 30.24 -22.58 1.90
C PRO A 80 30.65 -21.15 2.31
N ASN A 81 30.28 -20.71 3.52
CA ASN A 81 30.46 -19.34 3.99
C ASN A 81 31.64 -19.18 4.97
N ILE A 82 32.52 -20.19 5.11
CA ILE A 82 33.71 -20.07 5.96
C ILE A 82 34.73 -19.13 5.29
N HIS A 83 35.05 -18.03 5.98
CA HIS A 83 36.06 -17.06 5.53
C HIS A 83 37.41 -17.27 6.21
N THR A 84 37.42 -17.89 7.40
CA THR A 84 38.64 -18.15 8.17
C THR A 84 38.56 -19.53 8.79
N ILE A 85 39.59 -20.34 8.55
CA ILE A 85 39.71 -21.68 9.09
C ILE A 85 41.12 -21.94 9.62
N CYS A 86 41.21 -22.44 10.84
CA CYS A 86 42.44 -22.99 11.41
C CYS A 86 42.26 -24.51 11.51
N LEU A 87 43.01 -25.27 10.72
CA LEU A 87 42.92 -26.73 10.67
C LEU A 87 43.81 -27.39 11.74
N PRO A 88 43.56 -28.68 12.06
CA PRO A 88 44.38 -29.43 12.99
C PRO A 88 45.83 -29.48 12.52
N ILE A 89 46.78 -29.18 13.43
CA ILE A 89 48.21 -29.33 13.18
C ILE A 89 48.61 -30.65 13.84
N THR A 90 48.99 -31.65 13.06
CA THR A 90 49.63 -32.86 13.60
C THR A 90 51.13 -32.68 13.61
N GLU A 91 51.77 -32.98 14.74
CA GLU A 91 53.23 -32.96 14.84
C GLU A 91 53.84 -33.88 13.77
N GLY A 92 54.58 -33.29 12.82
CA GLY A 92 55.36 -34.02 11.82
C GLY A 92 54.77 -34.08 10.39
N VAL A 93 53.59 -33.52 10.13
CA VAL A 93 53.02 -33.42 8.76
C VAL A 93 52.92 -31.96 8.34
N SER A 94 53.37 -31.63 7.12
CA SER A 94 53.33 -30.25 6.64
C SER A 94 51.87 -29.79 6.46
N ASN A 95 51.56 -28.57 6.90
CA ASN A 95 50.20 -27.97 6.82
C ASN A 95 49.60 -28.00 5.40
N TYR A 96 50.45 -28.13 4.37
CA TYR A 96 50.08 -28.18 2.96
C TYR A 96 49.41 -29.48 2.54
N ASP A 97 49.73 -30.63 3.16
CA ASP A 97 49.17 -31.93 2.76
C ASP A 97 47.68 -32.05 3.11
N TYR A 98 47.28 -31.50 4.26
CA TYR A 98 45.87 -31.44 4.68
C TYR A 98 45.04 -30.52 3.81
N ILE A 99 45.55 -29.31 3.52
CA ILE A 99 44.90 -28.37 2.61
C ILE A 99 44.75 -29.00 1.21
N ALA A 100 45.79 -29.68 0.71
CA ALA A 100 45.75 -30.35 -0.59
C ALA A 100 44.81 -31.56 -0.64
N LYS A 101 44.57 -32.25 0.48
CA LYS A 101 43.58 -33.33 0.60
C LYS A 101 42.15 -32.77 0.62
N ALA A 102 41.88 -31.78 1.47
CA ALA A 102 40.56 -31.14 1.56
C ALA A 102 40.14 -30.47 0.24
N LEU A 103 41.09 -29.81 -0.47
CA LEU A 103 40.83 -29.25 -1.79
C LEU A 103 40.51 -30.34 -2.82
N ARG A 104 41.23 -31.47 -2.81
CA ARG A 104 40.94 -32.60 -3.72
C ARG A 104 39.56 -33.18 -3.47
N GLU A 105 39.22 -33.46 -2.21
CA GLU A 105 37.90 -34.01 -1.83
C GLU A 105 36.76 -33.04 -2.21
N THR A 106 36.96 -31.73 -2.05
CA THR A 106 35.99 -30.71 -2.46
C THR A 106 35.81 -30.69 -3.98
N ILE A 107 36.90 -30.68 -4.75
CA ILE A 107 36.87 -30.69 -6.22
C ILE A 107 36.27 -31.97 -6.77
N GLU A 108 36.54 -33.13 -6.14
CA GLU A 108 35.99 -34.42 -6.54
C GLU A 108 34.49 -34.55 -6.21
N SER A 109 34.00 -33.82 -5.20
CA SER A 109 32.57 -33.73 -4.87
C SER A 109 31.76 -32.82 -5.81
N GLU A 110 32.41 -31.89 -6.51
CA GLU A 110 31.76 -31.07 -7.54
C GLU A 110 31.53 -31.89 -8.82
N ASN A 111 30.31 -32.39 -8.99
CA ASN A 111 29.92 -33.14 -10.17
C ASN A 111 29.98 -32.24 -11.43
N PRO A 112 30.86 -32.52 -12.43
CA PRO A 112 31.04 -31.67 -13.61
C PRO A 112 29.77 -31.50 -14.46
N ASN A 113 28.76 -32.37 -14.28
CA ASN A 113 27.46 -32.22 -14.92
C ASN A 113 26.61 -31.06 -14.33
N SER A 114 26.82 -30.71 -13.05
CA SER A 114 26.11 -29.60 -12.37
C SER A 114 26.51 -28.24 -12.95
N THR A 115 27.81 -28.06 -13.21
CA THR A 115 28.37 -26.81 -13.78
C THR A 115 27.92 -26.60 -15.21
N ARG A 116 27.80 -27.69 -16.00
CA ARG A 116 27.31 -27.63 -17.38
C ARG A 116 25.82 -27.30 -17.45
N SER A 117 25.01 -27.85 -16.54
CA SER A 117 23.58 -27.52 -16.43
C SER A 117 23.37 -26.05 -16.10
N ARG A 118 24.06 -25.53 -15.08
CA ARG A 118 23.97 -24.11 -14.69
C ARG A 118 24.36 -23.15 -15.80
N ASN A 119 25.38 -23.49 -16.59
CA ASN A 119 25.81 -22.65 -17.70
C ASN A 119 24.79 -22.61 -18.85
N ASN A 120 24.10 -23.72 -19.11
CA ASN A 120 23.02 -23.76 -20.11
C ASN A 120 21.82 -22.93 -19.66
N ASP A 121 21.41 -23.06 -18.39
CA ASP A 121 20.31 -22.29 -17.80
C ASP A 121 20.60 -20.78 -17.85
N ASN A 122 21.83 -20.38 -17.52
CA ASN A 122 22.25 -18.98 -17.59
C ASN A 122 22.27 -18.45 -19.04
N SER A 123 22.72 -19.26 -20.00
CA SER A 123 22.71 -18.88 -21.42
C SER A 123 21.29 -18.67 -21.94
N GLN A 124 20.34 -19.50 -21.51
CA GLN A 124 18.94 -19.33 -21.88
C GLN A 124 18.35 -18.05 -21.27
N ARG A 125 18.59 -17.78 -19.99
CA ARG A 125 18.10 -16.57 -19.31
C ARG A 125 18.65 -15.28 -19.93
N ILE A 126 19.90 -15.29 -20.40
CA ILE A 126 20.48 -14.14 -21.11
C ILE A 126 19.70 -13.85 -22.39
N LYS A 127 19.37 -14.88 -23.18
CA LYS A 127 18.57 -14.71 -24.41
C LYS A 127 17.17 -14.19 -24.12
N GLU A 128 16.53 -14.68 -23.07
CA GLU A 128 15.21 -14.18 -22.64
C GLU A 128 15.26 -12.71 -22.23
N LEU A 129 16.31 -12.30 -21.51
CA LEU A 129 16.52 -10.90 -21.11
C LEU A 129 16.78 -9.99 -22.31
N GLU A 130 17.56 -10.44 -23.29
CA GLU A 130 17.80 -9.68 -24.53
C GLU A 130 16.50 -9.47 -25.33
N GLN A 131 15.64 -10.49 -25.41
CA GLN A 131 14.33 -10.38 -26.05
C GLN A 131 13.41 -9.40 -25.31
N LEU A 132 13.34 -9.52 -23.97
CA LEU A 132 12.55 -8.60 -23.15
C LEU A 132 13.05 -7.16 -23.29
N PHE A 133 14.37 -6.96 -23.35
CA PHE A 133 14.96 -5.64 -23.53
C PHE A 133 14.56 -5.02 -24.88
N ALA A 134 14.58 -5.81 -25.96
CA ALA A 134 14.14 -5.35 -27.28
C ALA A 134 12.67 -4.93 -27.29
N ILE A 135 11.79 -5.73 -26.65
CA ILE A 135 10.35 -5.41 -26.53
C ILE A 135 10.15 -4.09 -25.78
N VAL A 136 10.82 -3.93 -24.62
CA VAL A 136 10.72 -2.70 -23.82
C VAL A 136 11.25 -1.49 -24.58
N GLN A 137 12.29 -1.65 -25.39
CA GLN A 137 12.83 -0.57 -26.21
C GLN A 137 11.83 -0.14 -27.30
N GLU A 138 11.18 -1.10 -27.96
CA GLU A 138 10.15 -0.82 -28.97
C GLU A 138 8.91 -0.14 -28.36
N GLU A 139 8.42 -0.63 -27.22
CA GLU A 139 7.30 -0.01 -26.49
C GLU A 139 7.63 1.43 -26.08
N ASN A 140 8.83 1.70 -25.59
CA ASN A 140 9.24 3.05 -25.21
C ASN A 140 9.29 4.00 -26.42
N GLN A 141 9.76 3.54 -27.58
CA GLN A 141 9.76 4.34 -28.80
C GLN A 141 8.33 4.65 -29.27
N SER A 142 7.44 3.65 -29.22
CA SER A 142 6.01 3.84 -29.54
C SER A 142 5.36 4.86 -28.60
N LEU A 143 5.59 4.75 -27.29
CA LEU A 143 5.06 5.69 -26.30
C LEU A 143 5.59 7.12 -26.51
N GLN A 144 6.87 7.27 -26.84
CA GLN A 144 7.44 8.59 -27.16
C GLN A 144 6.77 9.21 -28.39
N GLY A 145 6.50 8.42 -29.44
CA GLY A 145 5.75 8.87 -30.61
C GLY A 145 4.32 9.33 -30.25
N GLN A 146 3.62 8.57 -29.40
CA GLN A 146 2.27 8.94 -28.95
C GLN A 146 2.26 10.23 -28.11
N ILE A 147 3.27 10.42 -27.26
CA ILE A 147 3.41 11.65 -26.46
C ILE A 147 3.63 12.86 -27.37
N GLN A 148 4.52 12.74 -28.36
CA GLN A 148 4.76 13.82 -29.32
C GLN A 148 3.50 14.16 -30.12
N GLN A 149 2.77 13.15 -30.60
CA GLN A 149 1.52 13.37 -31.32
C GLN A 149 0.48 14.10 -30.45
N LYS A 150 0.25 13.63 -29.22
CA LYS A 150 -0.69 14.29 -28.30
C LYS A 150 -0.29 15.72 -27.97
N GLN A 151 1.01 15.99 -27.89
CA GLN A 151 1.52 17.33 -27.60
C GLN A 151 1.31 18.28 -28.78
N GLN A 152 1.43 17.77 -30.01
CA GLN A 152 1.06 18.51 -31.20
C GLN A 152 -0.45 18.79 -31.23
N ASP A 153 -1.28 17.78 -30.98
CA ASP A 153 -2.74 17.93 -30.97
C ASP A 153 -3.20 18.99 -29.94
N ILE A 154 -2.59 19.00 -28.75
CA ILE A 154 -2.86 20.01 -27.71
C ILE A 154 -2.46 21.41 -28.19
N SER A 155 -1.31 21.55 -28.84
CA SER A 155 -0.84 22.83 -29.37
C SER A 155 -1.78 23.36 -30.45
N ASP A 156 -2.22 22.49 -31.37
CA ASP A 156 -3.14 22.86 -32.44
C ASP A 156 -4.51 23.27 -31.89
N GLN A 157 -5.03 22.54 -30.91
CA GLN A 157 -6.27 22.90 -30.20
C GLN A 157 -6.15 24.23 -29.46
N GLN A 158 -5.02 24.48 -28.80
CA GLN A 158 -4.78 25.76 -28.13
C GLN A 158 -4.73 26.92 -29.13
N SER A 159 -4.11 26.74 -30.31
CA SER A 159 -4.12 27.73 -31.38
C SER A 159 -5.54 28.05 -31.84
N GLN A 160 -6.36 27.02 -32.10
CA GLN A 160 -7.76 27.19 -32.51
C GLN A 160 -8.59 27.92 -31.44
N ILE A 161 -8.42 27.57 -30.16
CA ILE A 161 -9.10 28.27 -29.05
C ILE A 161 -8.69 29.74 -29.00
N ASN A 162 -7.39 30.02 -29.18
CA ASN A 162 -6.89 31.39 -29.19
C ASN A 162 -7.44 32.19 -30.37
N GLU A 163 -7.53 31.61 -31.56
CA GLU A 163 -8.15 32.24 -32.72
C GLU A 163 -9.64 32.56 -32.47
N LEU A 164 -10.41 31.58 -31.97
CA LEU A 164 -11.82 31.80 -31.62
C LEU A 164 -11.99 32.87 -30.55
N SER A 165 -11.10 32.90 -29.55
CA SER A 165 -11.10 33.94 -28.52
C SER A 165 -10.79 35.32 -29.11
N ASN A 166 -9.82 35.43 -30.02
CA ASN A 166 -9.47 36.70 -30.65
C ASN A 166 -10.62 37.27 -31.50
N ILE A 167 -11.41 36.40 -32.13
CA ILE A 167 -12.63 36.79 -32.86
C ILE A 167 -13.70 37.30 -31.89
N SER A 168 -13.95 36.57 -30.80
CA SER A 168 -15.03 36.88 -29.85
C SER A 168 -14.70 38.06 -28.92
N PHE A 169 -13.42 38.22 -28.57
CA PHE A 169 -12.91 39.20 -27.62
C PHE A 169 -11.57 39.79 -28.11
N PRO A 170 -11.58 40.71 -29.09
CA PRO A 170 -10.36 41.32 -29.61
C PRO A 170 -9.55 41.99 -28.51
N ASN A 171 -8.23 41.80 -28.53
CA ASN A 171 -7.27 42.37 -27.57
C ASN A 171 -7.41 41.91 -26.11
N ASN A 172 -8.12 40.80 -25.86
CA ASN A 172 -8.20 40.21 -24.53
C ASN A 172 -7.76 38.74 -24.60
N PRO A 173 -6.62 38.36 -23.97
CA PRO A 173 -6.17 36.98 -24.00
C PRO A 173 -7.21 36.09 -23.34
N TYR A 174 -7.49 34.95 -23.98
CA TYR A 174 -8.43 33.98 -23.44
C TYR A 174 -8.01 33.56 -22.04
N ASN A 175 -8.95 33.61 -21.10
CA ASN A 175 -8.71 33.13 -19.75
C ASN A 175 -9.90 32.28 -19.31
N PHE A 176 -9.73 30.96 -19.35
CA PHE A 176 -10.77 30.00 -18.99
C PHE A 176 -11.23 30.18 -17.54
N ILE A 177 -10.32 30.54 -16.62
CA ILE A 177 -10.65 30.79 -15.21
C ILE A 177 -11.58 31.99 -15.11
N LYS A 178 -11.23 33.09 -15.81
CA LYS A 178 -12.06 34.30 -15.85
C LYS A 178 -13.44 34.01 -16.48
N LEU A 179 -13.48 33.28 -17.59
CA LEU A 179 -14.74 32.89 -18.24
C LEU A 179 -15.61 32.04 -17.30
N LYS A 180 -15.03 31.06 -16.60
CA LYS A 180 -15.72 30.22 -15.62
C LYS A 180 -16.29 31.05 -14.46
N GLN A 181 -15.54 32.03 -13.98
CA GLN A 181 -15.99 32.96 -12.94
C GLN A 181 -17.12 33.87 -13.45
N ASP A 182 -17.00 34.41 -14.66
CA ASP A 182 -18.03 35.25 -15.28
C ASP A 182 -19.34 34.49 -15.51
N ILE A 183 -19.28 33.25 -16.02
CA ILE A 183 -20.44 32.37 -16.17
C ILE A 183 -21.09 32.10 -14.80
N SER A 184 -20.29 31.82 -13.77
CA SER A 184 -20.81 31.56 -12.42
C SER A 184 -21.49 32.80 -11.83
N ARG A 185 -20.90 33.98 -12.02
CA ARG A 185 -21.48 35.27 -11.62
C ARG A 185 -22.81 35.54 -12.32
N LEU A 186 -22.90 35.30 -13.63
CA LEU A 186 -24.15 35.46 -14.39
C LEU A 186 -25.23 34.51 -13.88
N LYS A 187 -24.91 33.23 -13.65
CA LYS A 187 -25.85 32.26 -13.07
C LYS A 187 -26.36 32.69 -11.69
N ILE A 188 -25.48 33.21 -10.83
CA ILE A 188 -25.88 33.73 -9.51
C ILE A 188 -26.80 34.94 -9.67
N GLN A 189 -26.49 35.86 -10.58
CA GLN A 189 -27.30 37.06 -10.83
C GLN A 189 -28.70 36.71 -11.36
N GLU A 190 -28.83 35.63 -12.13
CA GLU A 190 -30.10 35.14 -12.64
C GLU A 190 -30.90 34.34 -11.60
N LEU A 191 -30.22 33.46 -10.84
CA LEU A 191 -30.86 32.56 -9.88
C LEU A 191 -31.27 33.25 -8.57
N ALA A 192 -30.46 34.19 -8.06
CA ALA A 192 -30.72 34.83 -6.77
C ALA A 192 -32.07 35.57 -6.70
N PRO A 193 -32.50 36.34 -7.72
CA PRO A 193 -33.84 36.92 -7.76
C PRO A 193 -34.96 35.87 -7.78
N GLN A 194 -34.76 34.75 -8.47
CA GLN A 194 -35.74 33.66 -8.51
C GLN A 194 -35.91 33.04 -7.13
N VAL A 195 -34.81 32.68 -6.46
CA VAL A 195 -34.83 32.16 -5.08
C VAL A 195 -35.60 33.12 -4.18
N ARG A 196 -35.27 34.42 -4.23
CA ARG A 196 -35.95 35.44 -3.42
C ARG A 196 -37.46 35.51 -3.69
N ASN A 197 -37.87 35.46 -4.95
CA ASN A 197 -39.27 35.50 -5.33
C ASN A 197 -40.02 34.26 -4.83
N GLU A 198 -39.44 33.07 -5.00
CA GLU A 198 -40.07 31.82 -4.55
C GLU A 198 -40.10 31.70 -3.02
N SER A 199 -39.05 32.15 -2.31
CA SER A 199 -39.06 32.26 -0.85
C SER A 199 -40.16 33.21 -0.35
N THR A 200 -40.40 34.32 -1.05
CA THR A 200 -41.46 35.27 -0.70
C THR A 200 -42.84 34.64 -0.82
N LYS A 201 -43.11 33.95 -1.95
CA LYS A 201 -44.37 33.20 -2.15
C LYS A 201 -44.55 32.11 -1.08
N LEU A 202 -43.48 31.41 -0.72
CA LEU A 202 -43.52 30.40 0.35
C LEU A 202 -43.93 31.04 1.69
N VAL A 203 -43.33 32.18 2.06
CA VAL A 203 -43.67 32.91 3.30
C VAL A 203 -45.14 33.34 3.31
N GLU A 204 -45.69 33.80 2.18
CA GLU A 204 -47.11 34.13 2.05
C GLU A 204 -48.01 32.91 2.26
N LEU A 205 -47.69 31.77 1.63
CA LEU A 205 -48.43 30.52 1.81
C LEU A 205 -48.38 30.02 3.26
N ILE A 206 -47.21 30.09 3.91
CA ILE A 206 -47.05 29.72 5.32
C ILE A 206 -47.91 30.63 6.21
N THR A 207 -47.89 31.95 5.96
CA THR A 207 -48.67 32.91 6.74
C THR A 207 -50.17 32.63 6.62
N LYS A 208 -50.64 32.36 5.40
CA LYS A 208 -52.04 31.98 5.14
C LYS A 208 -52.41 30.67 5.86
N ALA A 209 -51.54 29.66 5.80
CA ALA A 209 -51.78 28.39 6.47
C ALA A 209 -51.80 28.52 7.99
N LYS A 210 -50.89 29.29 8.59
CA LYS A 210 -50.90 29.56 10.03
C LYS A 210 -52.17 30.27 10.48
N SER A 211 -52.62 31.26 9.72
CA SER A 211 -53.88 31.97 10.00
C SER A 211 -55.07 31.02 10.00
N LYS A 212 -55.15 30.11 9.00
CA LYS A 212 -56.19 29.07 8.93
C LYS A 212 -56.10 28.02 10.02
N ALA A 213 -54.88 27.60 10.38
CA ALA A 213 -54.65 26.59 11.40
C ALA A 213 -55.04 27.06 12.81
N GLY A 214 -55.10 28.38 13.04
CA GLY A 214 -55.50 28.97 14.32
C GLY A 214 -54.61 28.50 15.48
N ASN A 215 -55.20 27.77 16.43
CA ASN A 215 -54.48 27.23 17.59
C ASN A 215 -53.36 26.24 17.24
N PHE A 216 -53.37 25.69 16.02
CA PHE A 216 -52.35 24.76 15.54
C PHE A 216 -51.28 25.42 14.66
N SER A 217 -51.16 26.77 14.68
CA SER A 217 -50.14 27.49 13.91
C SER A 217 -48.70 27.01 14.17
N SER A 218 -48.38 26.60 15.40
CA SER A 218 -47.08 26.02 15.75
C SER A 218 -46.85 24.63 15.12
N ILE A 219 -47.91 23.86 14.86
CA ILE A 219 -47.81 22.57 14.17
C ILE A 219 -47.43 22.76 12.71
N VAL A 220 -47.84 23.86 12.07
CA VAL A 220 -47.38 24.23 10.72
C VAL A 220 -45.85 24.40 10.71
N ASP A 221 -45.29 25.12 11.68
CA ASP A 221 -43.83 25.29 11.80
C ASP A 221 -43.10 23.95 12.01
N LEU A 222 -43.63 23.10 12.89
CA LEU A 222 -43.07 21.77 13.14
C LEU A 222 -43.12 20.88 11.90
N THR A 223 -44.19 20.96 11.11
CA THR A 223 -44.36 20.23 9.85
C THR A 223 -43.28 20.64 8.85
N LEU A 224 -43.08 21.95 8.66
CA LEU A 224 -42.10 22.49 7.71
C LEU A 224 -40.66 22.20 8.14
N GLU A 225 -40.36 22.29 9.43
CA GLU A 225 -39.03 21.96 9.94
C GLU A 225 -38.74 20.46 9.81
N THR A 226 -39.75 19.61 10.05
CA THR A 226 -39.62 18.16 9.85
C THR A 226 -39.39 17.83 8.37
N GLN A 227 -40.12 18.47 7.44
CA GLN A 227 -39.91 18.29 6.01
C GLN A 227 -38.49 18.68 5.59
N LYS A 228 -38.02 19.84 6.06
CA LYS A 228 -36.66 20.31 5.78
C LYS A 228 -35.60 19.32 6.24
N GLN A 229 -35.78 18.70 7.41
CA GLN A 229 -34.88 17.66 7.89
C GLN A 229 -34.94 16.39 7.05
N ILE A 230 -36.14 15.99 6.60
CA ILE A 230 -36.31 14.85 5.69
C ILE A 230 -35.52 15.09 4.40
N VAL A 231 -35.77 16.22 3.72
CA VAL A 231 -35.13 16.57 2.44
C VAL A 231 -33.61 16.62 2.54
N LYS A 232 -33.06 17.14 3.65
CA LYS A 232 -31.60 17.26 3.84
C LYS A 232 -30.91 15.94 4.23
N ASN A 233 -31.62 15.00 4.84
CA ASN A 233 -31.03 13.83 5.49
C ASN A 233 -31.56 12.50 4.92
N ASN A 234 -31.75 12.43 3.59
CA ASN A 234 -32.43 11.36 2.84
C ASN A 234 -31.95 9.91 3.10
N GLU A 235 -30.88 9.69 3.88
CA GLU A 235 -30.28 8.37 4.15
C GLU A 235 -30.00 8.08 5.64
N THR A 236 -30.58 8.83 6.57
CA THR A 236 -30.33 8.62 8.01
C THR A 236 -31.27 7.57 8.63
N PRO A 237 -30.81 6.79 9.63
CA PRO A 237 -31.69 5.88 10.40
C PRO A 237 -32.89 6.56 11.07
N GLN A 238 -32.89 7.89 11.12
CA GLN A 238 -33.94 8.72 11.70
C GLN A 238 -35.11 8.99 10.73
N GLN A 239 -35.00 8.62 9.46
CA GLN A 239 -36.01 8.90 8.45
C GLN A 239 -37.40 8.34 8.83
N TYR A 240 -37.47 7.10 9.34
CA TYR A 240 -38.74 6.53 9.81
C TYR A 240 -39.38 7.34 10.94
N ILE A 241 -38.56 7.86 11.87
CA ILE A 241 -39.03 8.71 12.98
C ILE A 241 -39.56 10.04 12.45
N LEU A 242 -38.86 10.65 11.49
CA LEU A 242 -39.27 11.92 10.88
C LEU A 242 -40.55 11.74 10.04
N SER A 243 -40.67 10.65 9.29
CA SER A 243 -41.90 10.31 8.55
C SER A 243 -43.09 10.09 9.48
N GLY A 244 -42.91 9.36 10.58
CA GLY A 244 -43.98 9.18 11.58
C GLY A 244 -44.40 10.49 12.25
N LYS A 245 -43.46 11.40 12.54
CA LYS A 245 -43.77 12.75 13.03
C LYS A 245 -44.53 13.56 11.99
N MET A 246 -44.11 13.49 10.73
CA MET A 246 -44.77 14.18 9.62
C MET A 246 -46.23 13.76 9.49
N GLU A 247 -46.50 12.45 9.47
CA GLU A 247 -47.86 11.90 9.38
C GLU A 247 -48.74 12.35 10.55
N ALA A 248 -48.20 12.36 11.78
CA ALA A 248 -48.92 12.84 12.96
C ALA A 248 -49.27 14.34 12.85
N TYR A 249 -48.34 15.18 12.40
CA TYR A 249 -48.58 16.62 12.23
C TYR A 249 -49.57 16.89 11.10
N GLN A 250 -49.46 16.19 9.97
CA GLN A 250 -50.42 16.28 8.87
C GLN A 250 -51.83 15.92 9.34
N THR A 251 -51.99 14.82 10.08
CA THR A 251 -53.27 14.39 10.65
C THR A 251 -53.91 15.46 11.54
N ILE A 252 -53.11 16.14 12.38
CA ILE A 252 -53.59 17.25 13.22
C ILE A 252 -54.04 18.44 12.37
N LEU A 253 -53.32 18.73 11.28
CA LEU A 253 -53.61 19.87 10.41
C LEU A 253 -54.79 19.63 9.46
N SER A 254 -55.12 18.37 9.12
CA SER A 254 -56.22 18.03 8.21
C SER A 254 -57.60 18.47 8.70
N SER A 255 -57.76 18.82 9.98
CA SER A 255 -59.02 19.41 10.47
C SER A 255 -59.22 20.87 10.02
N ASN A 256 -58.14 21.58 9.70
CA ASN A 256 -58.13 23.04 9.47
C ASN A 256 -57.54 23.46 8.12
N LEU A 257 -56.71 22.60 7.51
CA LEU A 257 -56.09 22.81 6.22
C LEU A 257 -56.53 21.72 5.26
N VAL A 258 -56.84 22.10 4.02
CA VAL A 258 -57.10 21.13 2.96
C VAL A 258 -55.77 20.47 2.58
N ASP A 259 -55.78 19.16 2.34
CA ASP A 259 -54.57 18.39 2.01
C ASP A 259 -53.81 18.99 0.81
N GLU A 260 -54.52 19.52 -0.19
CA GLU A 260 -53.94 20.22 -1.34
C GLU A 260 -53.17 21.50 -0.94
N GLU A 261 -53.67 22.27 0.03
CA GLU A 261 -52.99 23.47 0.51
C GLU A 261 -51.70 23.11 1.26
N LEU A 262 -51.74 22.07 2.10
CA LEU A 262 -50.57 21.60 2.82
C LEU A 262 -49.52 21.03 1.86
N GLN A 263 -49.94 20.21 0.90
CA GLN A 263 -49.04 19.64 -0.09
C GLN A 263 -48.41 20.73 -0.97
N ASN A 264 -49.16 21.76 -1.35
CA ASN A 264 -48.63 22.89 -2.09
C ASN A 264 -47.51 23.60 -1.31
N ILE A 265 -47.67 23.82 -0.01
CA ILE A 265 -46.62 24.42 0.84
C ILE A 265 -45.39 23.52 0.92
N LEU A 266 -45.56 22.21 1.14
CA LEU A 266 -44.46 21.25 1.25
C LEU A 266 -43.67 21.12 -0.06
N ASN A 267 -44.38 21.05 -1.19
CA ASN A 267 -43.76 21.06 -2.52
C ASN A 267 -42.98 22.36 -2.73
N LYS A 268 -43.58 23.51 -2.38
CA LYS A 268 -42.93 24.81 -2.55
C LYS A 268 -41.72 24.99 -1.67
N GLN A 269 -41.75 24.46 -0.46
CA GLN A 269 -40.60 24.44 0.44
C GLN A 269 -39.45 23.63 -0.15
N THR A 270 -39.75 22.46 -0.72
CA THR A 270 -38.75 21.61 -1.37
C THR A 270 -38.09 22.34 -2.54
N GLU A 271 -38.89 22.96 -3.42
CA GLU A 271 -38.40 23.76 -4.54
C GLU A 271 -37.47 24.91 -4.07
N VAL A 272 -37.85 25.64 -3.02
CA VAL A 272 -37.02 26.74 -2.49
C VAL A 272 -35.71 26.20 -1.90
N LEU A 273 -35.74 25.07 -1.18
CA LEU A 273 -34.54 24.45 -0.63
C LEU A 273 -33.56 24.02 -1.74
N ASP A 274 -34.07 23.42 -2.81
CA ASP A 274 -33.25 23.01 -3.97
C ASP A 274 -32.61 24.22 -4.66
N LEU A 275 -33.36 25.30 -4.83
CA LEU A 275 -32.86 26.56 -5.40
C LEU A 275 -31.79 27.21 -4.50
N GLU A 276 -32.00 27.21 -3.19
CA GLU A 276 -31.03 27.72 -2.21
C GLU A 276 -29.73 26.91 -2.23
N GLU A 277 -29.83 25.58 -2.30
CA GLU A 277 -28.66 24.69 -2.38
C GLU A 277 -27.89 24.91 -3.69
N HIS A 278 -28.60 24.99 -4.82
CA HIS A 278 -27.96 25.28 -6.10
C HIS A 278 -27.27 26.65 -6.08
N LEU A 279 -27.90 27.68 -5.52
CA LEU A 279 -27.29 29.01 -5.39
C LEU A 279 -26.03 28.97 -4.51
N GLU A 280 -26.06 28.23 -3.41
CA GLU A 280 -24.91 28.10 -2.52
C GLU A 280 -23.75 27.36 -3.19
N SER A 281 -24.04 26.31 -3.96
CA SER A 281 -23.04 25.58 -4.75
C SER A 281 -22.34 26.50 -5.77
N LEU A 282 -23.08 27.41 -6.42
CA LEU A 282 -22.53 28.39 -7.34
C LEU A 282 -21.63 29.42 -6.62
N ARG A 283 -22.03 29.87 -5.42
CA ARG A 283 -21.22 30.78 -4.61
C ARG A 283 -19.91 30.15 -4.16
N GLN A 284 -19.94 28.88 -3.75
CA GLN A 284 -18.73 28.16 -3.38
C GLN A 284 -17.77 27.99 -4.56
N ASN A 285 -18.28 27.77 -5.78
CA ASN A 285 -17.48 27.68 -6.99
C ASN A 285 -16.83 29.00 -7.42
N LEU A 286 -17.38 30.14 -6.99
CA LEU A 286 -16.79 31.46 -7.25
C LEU A 286 -15.56 31.73 -6.36
N ASN A 287 -15.52 31.13 -5.17
CA ASN A 287 -14.49 31.33 -4.15
C ASN A 287 -13.33 30.33 -4.22
N LYS A 288 -13.35 29.41 -5.20
CA LYS A 288 -12.29 28.43 -5.48
C LYS A 288 -11.48 28.85 -6.70
#